data_AF-A0A848D5Q8-F1
#
_entry.id   AF-A0A848D5Q8-F1
#
_cell.length_a   1.000
_cell.length_b   1.000
_cell.length_c   1.000
_cell.angle_alpha   90.00
_cell.angle_beta   90.00
_cell.angle_gamma   90.00
#
_symmetry.space_group_name_H-M   'P 1'
#
loop_
_entity.id
_entity.type
_entity.pdbx_description
1 polymer ?
#
loop_
_entity_poly.entity_id
_entity_poly.type
_entity_poly.pdbx_seq_one_letter_code
_entity_poly.pdbx_strand_id
1 'polypeptide(L)'
;MELENWLLKYNVKKMTIDNYNNYIKSYKLEEPEDYAKVFKDKDITKIDIVFHSISYVINYWYVDEYKYISAKLRLEYDGCGFAEYEAIYDMNGITEDDYFRKI
;
A
#
# COMPACT_ATOMS: atom_id res chain seq x y z
N MET A 1 18.40 10.95 9.13
CA MET A 1 17.44 11.24 8.04
C MET A 1 16.16 11.71 8.68
N GLU A 2 15.68 12.89 8.32
CA GLU A 2 14.32 13.30 8.70
C GLU A 2 13.35 12.67 7.72
N LEU A 3 12.45 11.82 8.22
CA LEU A 3 11.45 11.13 7.41
C LEU A 3 10.73 12.11 6.48
N GLU A 4 10.29 13.24 7.01
CA GLU A 4 9.57 14.29 6.28
C GLU A 4 10.29 14.76 5.01
N ASN A 5 11.62 14.97 5.05
CA ASN A 5 12.40 15.35 3.87
C ASN A 5 12.41 14.26 2.80
N TRP A 6 12.47 12.99 3.22
CA TRP A 6 12.34 11.86 2.31
C TRP A 6 10.94 11.83 1.65
N LEU A 7 9.89 12.04 2.44
CA LEU A 7 8.50 12.06 1.92
C LEU A 7 8.29 13.17 0.89
N LEU A 8 8.85 14.36 1.15
CA LEU A 8 8.80 15.50 0.23
C LEU A 8 9.56 15.20 -1.07
N LYS A 9 10.75 14.62 -0.97
CA LYS A 9 11.59 14.30 -2.13
C LYS A 9 10.91 13.33 -3.09
N TYR A 10 10.24 12.30 -2.55
CA TYR A 10 9.72 11.20 -3.36
C TYR A 10 8.22 11.28 -3.65
N ASN A 11 7.47 12.16 -2.97
CA ASN A 11 6.01 12.23 -3.09
C ASN A 11 5.37 10.84 -2.89
N VAL A 12 5.72 10.22 -1.77
CA VAL A 12 5.34 8.85 -1.38
C VAL A 12 3.84 8.58 -1.51
N LYS A 13 2.99 9.57 -1.23
CA LYS A 13 1.54 9.44 -1.38
C LYS A 13 1.15 9.13 -2.82
N LYS A 14 1.71 9.86 -3.78
CA LYS A 14 1.47 9.61 -5.21
C LYS A 14 2.00 8.24 -5.61
N MET A 15 3.23 7.91 -5.22
CA MET A 15 3.85 6.62 -5.54
C MET A 15 3.01 5.45 -5.02
N THR A 16 2.52 5.54 -3.79
CA THR A 16 1.73 4.46 -3.17
C THR A 16 0.40 4.26 -3.90
N ILE A 17 -0.26 5.35 -4.30
CA ILE A 17 -1.50 5.30 -5.10
C ILE A 17 -1.24 4.71 -6.49
N ASP A 18 -0.16 5.10 -7.16
CA ASP A 18 0.21 4.57 -8.47
C ASP A 18 0.51 3.06 -8.38
N ASN A 19 1.28 2.63 -7.38
CA ASN A 19 1.58 1.22 -7.15
C ASN A 19 0.30 0.41 -6.88
N TYR A 20 -0.58 0.89 -5.99
CA TYR A 20 -1.88 0.28 -5.74
C TYR A 20 -2.72 0.14 -7.02
N ASN A 21 -2.78 1.18 -7.85
CA ASN A 21 -3.53 1.14 -9.10
C ASN A 21 -2.97 0.11 -10.09
N ASN A 22 -1.67 -0.15 -10.06
CA ASN A 22 -1.06 -1.20 -10.87
C ASN A 22 -1.37 -2.58 -10.26
N TYR A 23 -1.15 -2.74 -8.95
CA TYR A 23 -1.45 -3.96 -8.20
C TYR A 23 -2.89 -4.40 -8.44
N ILE A 24 -3.86 -3.50 -8.27
CA ILE A 24 -5.28 -3.85 -8.33
C ILE A 24 -5.74 -4.26 -9.73
N LYS A 25 -5.08 -3.73 -10.78
CA LYS A 25 -5.31 -4.16 -12.17
C LYS A 25 -4.78 -5.57 -12.40
N SER A 26 -3.56 -5.85 -11.94
CA SER A 26 -2.96 -7.19 -12.06
C SER A 26 -3.75 -8.21 -11.23
N TYR A 27 -4.06 -7.90 -9.98
CA TYR A 27 -4.83 -8.77 -9.08
C TYR A 27 -6.19 -9.16 -9.67
N LYS A 28 -6.90 -8.22 -10.30
CA LYS A 28 -8.16 -8.51 -10.99
C LYS A 28 -8.01 -9.48 -12.17
N LEU A 29 -6.88 -9.47 -12.86
CA LEU A 29 -6.61 -10.31 -14.02
C LEU A 29 -6.06 -11.69 -13.63
N GLU A 30 -5.14 -11.71 -12.67
CA GLU A 30 -4.40 -12.90 -12.26
C GLU A 30 -5.22 -13.76 -11.29
N GLU A 31 -5.95 -13.13 -10.36
CA GLU A 31 -6.70 -13.81 -9.29
C GLU A 31 -8.16 -13.32 -9.22
N PRO A 32 -8.95 -13.45 -10.30
CA PRO A 32 -10.28 -12.85 -10.40
C PRO A 32 -11.28 -13.36 -9.35
N GLU A 33 -11.13 -14.62 -8.90
CA GLU A 33 -12.00 -15.20 -7.88
C GLU A 33 -11.77 -14.59 -6.50
N ASP A 34 -10.52 -14.37 -6.11
CA ASP A 34 -10.20 -13.74 -4.83
C ASP A 34 -10.53 -12.24 -4.86
N TYR A 35 -10.23 -11.59 -5.98
CA TYR A 35 -10.67 -10.21 -6.23
C TYR A 35 -12.19 -10.09 -6.03
N ALA A 36 -12.97 -10.98 -6.66
CA ALA A 36 -14.43 -10.98 -6.51
C ALA A 36 -14.88 -11.21 -5.06
N LYS A 37 -14.17 -12.01 -4.26
CA LYS A 37 -14.49 -12.22 -2.83
C LYS A 37 -14.23 -10.97 -1.99
N VAL A 38 -13.12 -10.28 -2.20
CA VAL A 38 -12.77 -9.06 -1.46
C VAL A 38 -13.74 -7.92 -1.78
N PHE A 39 -13.97 -7.69 -3.08
CA PHE A 39 -14.79 -6.59 -3.58
C PHE A 39 -16.27 -6.93 -3.68
N LYS A 40 -16.67 -8.14 -3.24
CA LYS A 40 -18.05 -8.60 -3.28
C LYS A 40 -18.98 -7.60 -2.61
N ASP A 41 -20.13 -7.39 -3.26
CA ASP A 41 -21.23 -6.57 -2.79
C ASP A 41 -20.89 -5.08 -2.62
N LYS A 42 -19.73 -4.63 -3.15
CA LYS A 42 -19.31 -3.22 -3.14
C LYS A 42 -19.44 -2.63 -4.53
N ASP A 43 -20.02 -1.44 -4.60
CA ASP A 43 -19.88 -0.57 -5.76
C ASP A 43 -18.47 0.00 -5.79
N ILE A 44 -17.64 -0.45 -6.74
CA ILE A 44 -16.24 -0.05 -6.86
C ILE A 44 -16.08 1.47 -6.98
N THR A 45 -17.09 2.17 -7.54
CA THR A 45 -17.06 3.63 -7.70
C THR A 45 -17.26 4.40 -6.39
N LYS A 46 -17.69 3.71 -5.32
CA LYS A 46 -17.88 4.27 -3.97
C LYS A 46 -16.81 3.83 -2.98
N ILE A 47 -15.75 3.19 -3.45
CA ILE A 47 -14.63 2.81 -2.58
C ILE A 47 -13.69 4.00 -2.46
N ASP A 48 -13.52 4.46 -1.22
CA ASP A 48 -12.56 5.51 -0.90
C ASP A 48 -11.18 4.91 -0.68
N ILE A 49 -10.16 5.54 -1.27
CA ILE A 49 -8.75 5.16 -1.11
C ILE A 49 -8.09 6.21 -0.22
N VAL A 50 -7.88 5.85 1.05
CA VAL A 50 -7.36 6.74 2.07
C VAL A 50 -5.87 6.49 2.27
N PHE A 51 -5.05 7.52 2.10
CA PHE A 51 -3.63 7.44 2.46
C PHE A 51 -3.49 7.47 3.98
N HIS A 52 -3.29 6.30 4.58
CA HIS A 52 -3.54 6.05 6.00
C HIS A 52 -2.34 6.40 6.87
N SER A 53 -1.16 5.84 6.57
CA SER A 53 0.00 5.99 7.44
C SER A 53 1.32 5.74 6.72
N ILE A 54 2.40 6.26 7.31
CA ILE A 54 3.77 6.01 6.89
C ILE A 54 4.59 5.61 8.12
N SER A 55 5.48 4.65 7.96
CA SER A 55 6.40 4.20 9.01
C SER A 55 7.81 4.09 8.46
N TYR A 56 8.78 4.60 9.20
CA TYR A 56 10.19 4.26 9.02
C TYR A 56 10.48 3.03 9.88
N VAL A 57 10.96 1.97 9.27
CA VAL A 57 11.19 0.70 9.94
C VAL A 57 12.67 0.37 9.92
N ILE A 58 13.20 -0.03 11.07
CA ILE A 58 14.51 -0.67 11.21
C ILE A 58 14.24 -2.12 11.59
N ASN A 59 14.65 -3.05 10.72
CA ASN A 59 14.40 -4.47 10.85
C ASN A 59 15.74 -5.23 11.01
N TYR A 60 15.77 -6.20 11.92
CA TYR A 60 16.95 -7.01 12.25
C TYR A 60 16.72 -8.52 11.99
N TRP A 61 15.64 -8.86 11.31
CA TRP A 61 15.21 -10.24 11.10
C TRP A 61 15.90 -10.84 9.86
N TYR A 62 16.65 -11.94 10.03
CA TYR A 62 17.38 -12.73 9.02
C TYR A 62 18.49 -12.05 8.20
N VAL A 63 18.79 -10.76 8.40
CA VAL A 63 19.92 -10.04 7.76
C VAL A 63 20.52 -9.03 8.74
N ASP A 64 21.67 -8.42 8.38
CA ASP A 64 22.13 -7.17 9.00
C ASP A 64 21.01 -6.11 9.00
N GLU A 65 21.18 -5.07 9.83
CA GLU A 65 20.24 -3.95 9.94
C GLU A 65 19.69 -3.49 8.58
N TYR A 66 18.40 -3.71 8.35
CA TYR A 66 17.69 -3.32 7.13
C TYR A 66 16.69 -2.21 7.42
N LYS A 67 16.65 -1.18 6.57
CA LYS A 67 15.85 0.03 6.76
C LYS A 67 14.96 0.25 5.56
N TYR A 68 13.69 0.53 5.82
CA TYR A 68 12.71 0.78 4.77
C TYR A 68 11.61 1.74 5.23
N ILE A 69 10.89 2.28 4.25
CA ILE A 69 9.65 3.01 4.44
C ILE A 69 8.47 2.11 4.10
N SER A 70 7.54 1.95 5.03
CA SER A 70 6.23 1.35 4.77
C SER A 70 5.20 2.46 4.61
N ALA A 71 4.45 2.46 3.50
CA ALA A 71 3.33 3.38 3.28
C ALA A 71 2.05 2.58 3.03
N LYS A 72 0.96 3.01 3.67
CA LYS A 72 -0.31 2.27 3.70
C LYS A 72 -1.45 3.07 3.12
N LEU A 73 -2.25 2.41 2.26
CA LEU A 73 -3.58 2.85 1.86
C LEU A 73 -4.62 1.99 2.56
N ARG A 74 -5.68 2.61 3.05
CA ARG A 74 -6.88 1.91 3.49
C ARG A 74 -7.97 2.07 2.43
N LEU A 75 -8.63 0.98 2.10
CA LEU A 75 -9.82 0.97 1.27
C LEU A 75 -11.03 0.98 2.18
N GLU A 76 -11.89 1.99 2.00
CA GLU A 76 -13.08 2.20 2.81
C GLU A 76 -14.33 2.10 1.94
N TYR A 77 -15.39 1.52 2.48
CA TYR A 77 -16.70 1.45 1.85
C TYR A 77 -17.76 1.78 2.90
N ASP A 78 -18.63 2.74 2.62
CA ASP A 78 -19.60 3.29 3.59
C ASP A 78 -18.95 3.68 4.93
N GLY A 79 -17.77 4.30 4.86
CA GLY A 79 -16.99 4.74 6.03
C GLY A 79 -16.34 3.61 6.85
N CYS A 80 -16.43 2.35 6.38
CA CYS A 80 -15.80 1.20 7.02
C CYS A 80 -14.59 0.72 6.20
N GLY A 81 -13.42 0.65 6.85
CA GLY A 81 -12.24 0.02 6.25
C GLY A 81 -12.43 -1.48 6.07
N PHE A 82 -12.15 -2.00 4.88
CA PHE A 82 -12.28 -3.43 4.58
C PHE A 82 -11.02 -4.08 4.01
N ALA A 83 -10.09 -3.26 3.49
CA ALA A 83 -8.80 -3.75 3.04
C ALA A 83 -7.71 -2.69 3.24
N GLU A 84 -6.47 -3.15 3.25
CA GLU A 84 -5.27 -2.33 3.33
C GLU A 84 -4.28 -2.78 2.26
N TYR A 85 -3.72 -1.79 1.57
CA TYR A 85 -2.57 -1.97 0.69
C TYR A 85 -1.35 -1.34 1.35
N GLU A 86 -0.23 -2.05 1.39
CA GLU A 86 1.02 -1.62 1.99
C GLU A 86 2.14 -1.73 0.96
N ALA A 87 2.80 -0.62 0.64
CA ALA A 87 3.97 -0.60 -0.21
C ALA A 87 5.23 -0.39 0.62
N ILE A 88 6.27 -1.17 0.31
CA ILE A 88 7.59 -1.13 0.96
C ILE A 88 8.58 -0.47 0.02
N TYR A 89 9.23 0.58 0.50
CA TYR A 89 10.23 1.33 -0.25
C TYR A 89 11.59 1.26 0.43
N ASP A 90 12.63 1.11 -0.39
CA ASP A 90 14.00 1.29 0.07
C ASP A 90 14.28 2.76 0.44
N MET A 91 15.47 3.02 0.96
CA MET A 91 15.90 4.36 1.34
C MET A 91 16.09 5.32 0.14
N ASN A 92 16.06 4.82 -1.09
CA ASN A 92 16.19 5.59 -2.33
C ASN A 92 14.86 5.83 -3.06
N GLY A 93 13.73 5.40 -2.49
CA GLY A 93 12.41 5.55 -3.10
C GLY A 93 12.08 4.51 -4.17
N ILE A 94 12.76 3.37 -4.16
CA ILE A 94 12.47 2.23 -5.03
C ILE A 94 11.48 1.32 -4.30
N THR A 95 10.38 0.94 -4.95
CA THR A 95 9.46 -0.06 -4.42
C THR A 95 10.17 -1.41 -4.42
N GLU A 96 10.30 -2.04 -3.25
CA GLU A 96 10.89 -3.37 -3.14
C GLU A 96 9.82 -4.47 -3.09
N ASP A 97 8.71 -4.20 -2.41
CA ASP A 97 7.62 -5.17 -2.26
C ASP A 97 6.29 -4.45 -1.97
N ASP A 98 5.18 -5.17 -2.13
CA ASP A 98 3.86 -4.71 -1.70
C ASP A 98 2.96 -5.85 -1.20
N TYR A 99 1.97 -5.48 -0.39
CA TYR A 99 0.99 -6.40 0.18
C TYR A 99 -0.41 -5.82 0.08
N PHE A 100 -1.37 -6.68 -0.24
CA PHE A 100 -2.78 -6.37 -0.12
C PHE A 100 -3.43 -7.36 0.85
N ARG A 101 -4.15 -6.85 1.85
CA ARG A 101 -4.80 -7.67 2.86
C ARG A 101 -6.19 -7.16 3.21
N LYS A 102 -7.10 -8.09 3.51
CA LYS A 102 -8.38 -7.78 4.15
C LYS A 102 -8.14 -7.40 5.62
N ILE A 103 -8.90 -6.44 6.14
CA ILE A 103 -8.87 -6.04 7.56
C ILE A 103 -10.22 -6.26 8.24
#